data_AF-A0A2S6ZMC6-F1
#
_entry.id   AF-A0A2S6ZMC6-F1
#
_cell.length_a   1.000
_cell.length_b   1.000
_cell.length_c   1.000
_cell.angle_alpha   90.00
_cell.angle_beta   90.00
_cell.angle_gamma   90.00
#
_symmetry.space_group_name_H-M   'P 1'
#
loop_
_entity.id
_entity.type
_entity.pdbx_description
1 polymer ?
#
loop_
_entity_poly.entity_id
_entity_poly.type
_entity_poly.pdbx_seq_one_letter_code
_entity_poly.pdbx_strand_id
1 'polypeptide(L)'
;MKSFGDRLREARKAAGLTQEQLGFALGVTKSSVSAWENDRETPGFRLLPNLRGVLKRSLDELICGQVQGAARVHDASADYVLQAHDAHEKALLTRYRNLPARRREAVLELLKPDKG
;
A
#
# COMPACT_ATOMS: atom_id res chain seq x y z
N MET A 1 -10.33 -19.21 3.01
CA MET A 1 -9.47 -18.05 2.70
C MET A 1 -10.35 -17.01 2.03
N LYS A 2 -10.33 -15.73 2.44
CA LYS A 2 -11.17 -14.70 1.80
C LYS A 2 -10.72 -14.48 0.35
N SER A 3 -11.66 -14.32 -0.57
CA SER A 3 -11.34 -13.97 -1.96
C SER A 3 -10.97 -12.50 -2.12
N PHE A 4 -10.57 -12.10 -3.34
CA PHE A 4 -10.43 -10.68 -3.66
C PHE A 4 -11.79 -9.97 -3.56
N GLY A 5 -12.85 -10.58 -4.09
CA GLY A 5 -14.20 -10.02 -4.05
C GLY A 5 -14.71 -9.78 -2.63
N ASP A 6 -14.43 -10.70 -1.70
CA ASP A 6 -14.75 -10.54 -0.28
C ASP A 6 -14.05 -9.33 0.33
N ARG A 7 -12.74 -9.18 0.10
CA ARG A 7 -11.94 -8.09 0.66
C ARG A 7 -12.31 -6.75 0.05
N LEU A 8 -12.62 -6.71 -1.25
CA LEU A 8 -13.11 -5.51 -1.92
C LEU A 8 -14.45 -5.06 -1.33
N ARG A 9 -15.37 -6.01 -1.10
CA ARG A 9 -16.68 -5.74 -0.48
C ARG A 9 -16.54 -5.20 0.93
N GLU A 10 -15.65 -5.78 1.73
CA GLU A 10 -15.35 -5.30 3.08
C GLU A 10 -14.75 -3.89 3.06
N ALA A 11 -13.77 -3.63 2.19
CA ALA A 11 -13.16 -2.31 2.05
C ALA A 11 -14.18 -1.25 1.62
N ARG A 12 -15.05 -1.58 0.65
CA ARG A 12 -16.12 -0.68 0.21
C ARG A 12 -17.08 -0.34 1.35
N LYS A 13 -17.54 -1.37 2.09
CA LYS A 13 -18.45 -1.17 3.23
C LYS A 13 -17.78 -0.34 4.34
N ALA A 14 -16.50 -0.57 4.62
CA ALA A 14 -15.74 0.21 5.58
C ALA A 14 -15.58 1.68 5.16
N ALA A 15 -15.54 1.96 3.86
CA ALA A 15 -15.58 3.31 3.30
C ALA A 15 -16.99 3.93 3.24
N GLY A 16 -18.04 3.23 3.69
CA GLY A 16 -19.42 3.72 3.67
C GLY A 16 -20.04 3.85 2.27
N LEU A 17 -19.46 3.21 1.26
CA LEU A 17 -19.88 3.36 -0.14
C LEU A 17 -20.88 2.26 -0.55
N THR A 18 -21.85 2.59 -1.39
CA THR A 18 -22.63 1.60 -2.16
C THR A 18 -21.82 1.10 -3.37
N GLN A 19 -22.22 -0.02 -3.99
CA GLN A 19 -21.58 -0.50 -5.22
C GLN A 19 -21.66 0.53 -6.36
N GLU A 20 -22.76 1.27 -6.42
CA GLU A 20 -22.98 2.32 -7.42
C GLU A 20 -22.05 3.53 -7.18
N GLN A 21 -21.90 3.97 -5.93
CA GLN A 21 -20.98 5.05 -5.58
C GLN A 21 -19.52 4.67 -5.86
N LEU A 22 -19.13 3.42 -5.56
CA LEU A 22 -17.79 2.93 -5.92
C LEU A 22 -17.60 2.87 -7.43
N GLY A 23 -18.61 2.40 -8.17
CA GLY A 23 -18.57 2.38 -9.63
C GLY A 23 -18.38 3.78 -10.21
N PHE A 24 -19.19 4.74 -9.75
CA PHE A 24 -19.08 6.15 -10.14
C PHE A 24 -17.68 6.72 -9.85
N ALA A 25 -17.14 6.49 -8.66
CA ALA A 25 -15.80 6.97 -8.28
C ALA A 25 -14.66 6.36 -9.11
N LEU A 26 -14.87 5.17 -9.67
CA LEU A 26 -13.89 4.45 -10.49
C LEU A 26 -14.13 4.60 -12.00
N GLY A 27 -15.20 5.29 -12.43
CA GLY A 27 -15.58 5.40 -13.82
C GLY A 27 -16.08 4.08 -14.44
N VAL A 28 -16.68 3.20 -13.64
CA VAL A 28 -17.23 1.90 -14.07
C VAL A 28 -18.70 1.76 -13.64
N THR A 29 -19.38 0.75 -14.16
CA THR A 29 -20.77 0.48 -13.78
C THR A 29 -20.86 -0.22 -12.42
N LYS A 30 -22.03 -0.10 -11.77
CA LYS A 30 -22.39 -0.91 -10.59
C LYS A 30 -22.25 -2.42 -10.88
N SER A 31 -22.59 -2.86 -12.10
CA SER A 31 -22.52 -4.28 -12.47
C SER A 31 -21.08 -4.80 -12.51
N SER A 32 -20.10 -3.99 -12.95
CA SER A 32 -18.68 -4.34 -12.85
C SER A 32 -18.25 -4.53 -11.39
N VAL A 33 -18.61 -3.60 -10.51
CA VAL A 33 -18.30 -3.73 -9.07
C VAL A 33 -18.94 -5.00 -8.47
N SER A 34 -20.19 -5.30 -8.84
CA SER A 34 -20.87 -6.52 -8.42
C SER A 34 -20.19 -7.78 -8.97
N ALA A 35 -19.68 -7.77 -10.21
CA ALA A 35 -18.94 -8.88 -10.78
C ALA A 35 -17.63 -9.13 -10.03
N TRP A 36 -16.91 -8.07 -9.65
CA TRP A 36 -15.68 -8.16 -8.86
C TRP A 36 -15.92 -8.69 -7.44
N GLU A 37 -16.93 -8.17 -6.75
CA GLU A 37 -17.28 -8.61 -5.40
C GLU A 37 -17.81 -10.05 -5.33
N ASN A 38 -18.19 -10.63 -6.46
CA ASN A 38 -18.65 -12.02 -6.57
C ASN A 38 -17.63 -12.90 -7.33
N ASP A 39 -16.39 -12.42 -7.48
CA ASP A 39 -15.27 -13.14 -8.11
C ASP A 39 -15.55 -13.64 -9.55
N ARG A 40 -16.49 -13.00 -10.26
CA ARG A 40 -16.79 -13.32 -11.67
C ARG A 40 -15.79 -12.66 -12.62
N GLU A 41 -15.29 -11.49 -12.23
CA GLU A 41 -14.34 -10.69 -12.99
C GLU A 41 -13.35 -10.04 -12.02
N THR A 42 -12.29 -9.44 -12.55
CA THR A 42 -11.34 -8.65 -11.77
C THR A 42 -11.23 -7.23 -12.34
N PRO A 43 -10.96 -6.22 -11.50
CA PRO A 43 -10.70 -4.88 -12.00
C PRO A 43 -9.42 -4.86 -12.84
N GLY A 44 -9.45 -4.14 -13.95
CA GLY A 44 -8.26 -3.95 -14.77
C GLY A 44 -7.15 -3.23 -13.99
N PHE A 45 -5.89 -3.53 -14.32
CA PHE A 45 -4.70 -2.98 -13.64
C PHE A 45 -4.71 -1.45 -13.52
N ARG A 46 -5.24 -0.75 -14.54
CA ARG A 46 -5.35 0.72 -14.55
C ARG A 46 -6.25 1.29 -13.45
N LEU A 47 -7.16 0.50 -12.88
CA LEU A 47 -8.07 0.93 -11.81
C LEU A 47 -7.47 0.77 -10.41
N LEU A 48 -6.35 0.06 -10.26
CA LEU A 48 -5.74 -0.21 -8.96
C LEU A 48 -5.31 1.07 -8.21
N PRO A 49 -4.67 2.08 -8.84
CA PRO A 49 -4.34 3.33 -8.16
C PRO A 49 -5.59 4.05 -7.63
N ASN A 50 -6.67 4.05 -8.41
CA ASN A 50 -7.93 4.68 -8.03
C ASN A 50 -8.63 3.91 -6.90
N LEU A 51 -8.58 2.57 -6.93
CA LEU A 51 -9.07 1.72 -5.84
C LEU A 51 -8.37 2.05 -4.52
N ARG A 52 -7.04 2.16 -4.52
CA ARG A 52 -6.28 2.61 -3.34
C ARG A 52 -6.76 3.99 -2.87
N GLY A 53 -6.93 4.93 -3.79
CA GLY A 53 -7.33 6.30 -3.50
C GLY A 53 -8.73 6.42 -2.88
N VAL A 54 -9.71 5.71 -3.44
CA VAL A 54 -11.12 5.74 -3.03
C VAL A 54 -11.34 4.96 -1.74
N LEU A 55 -10.77 3.75 -1.64
CA LEU A 55 -10.99 2.86 -0.49
C LEU A 55 -10.08 3.18 0.70
N LYS A 56 -9.05 4.01 0.50
CA LYS A 56 -8.03 4.35 1.52
C LYS A 56 -7.38 3.10 2.12
N ARG A 57 -7.18 2.07 1.30
CA ARG A 57 -6.60 0.76 1.63
C ARG A 57 -5.41 0.47 0.74
N SER A 58 -4.43 -0.27 1.25
CA SER A 58 -3.31 -0.72 0.43
C SER A 58 -3.75 -1.78 -0.58
N LEU A 59 -3.03 -1.88 -1.70
CA LEU A 59 -3.31 -2.92 -2.69
C LEU A 59 -2.92 -4.31 -2.16
N ASP A 60 -1.90 -4.42 -1.31
CA ASP A 60 -1.54 -5.66 -0.62
C ASP A 60 -2.70 -6.19 0.22
N GLU A 61 -3.37 -5.32 1.00
CA GLU A 61 -4.55 -5.73 1.77
C GLU A 61 -5.68 -6.24 0.87
N LEU A 62 -5.89 -5.62 -0.29
CA LEU A 62 -6.94 -6.00 -1.23
C LEU A 62 -6.60 -7.27 -2.03
N ILE A 63 -5.36 -7.42 -2.49
CA ILE A 63 -4.93 -8.47 -3.43
C ILE A 63 -4.39 -9.70 -2.69
N CYS A 64 -3.52 -9.49 -1.71
CA CYS A 64 -2.84 -10.56 -0.98
C CYS A 64 -3.59 -10.96 0.30
N GLY A 65 -4.41 -10.06 0.85
CA GLY A 65 -5.06 -10.22 2.14
C GLY A 65 -4.17 -9.72 3.29
N GLN A 66 -4.69 -9.76 4.53
CA GLN A 66 -3.91 -9.31 5.69
C GLN A 66 -2.70 -10.21 5.91
N VAL A 67 -1.52 -9.70 5.58
CA VAL A 67 -0.25 -10.28 6.01
C VAL A 67 -0.11 -9.98 7.50
N GLN A 68 -0.38 -10.96 8.36
CA GLN A 68 -0.11 -10.83 9.79
C GLN A 68 1.40 -10.58 9.97
N GLY A 69 1.76 -9.34 10.31
CA GLY A 69 3.15 -8.90 10.46
C GLY A 69 3.54 -7.65 9.66
N ALA A 70 2.71 -7.18 8.71
CA ALA A 70 3.00 -5.95 7.97
C ALA A 70 2.52 -4.71 8.74
N ALA A 71 3.27 -4.33 9.77
CA ALA A 71 3.11 -3.03 10.42
C ALA A 71 3.25 -1.90 9.37
N ARG A 72 2.12 -1.24 9.08
CA ARG A 72 1.94 0.08 8.44
C ARG A 72 3.14 0.59 7.65
N VAL A 73 3.14 0.33 6.34
CA VAL A 73 3.88 1.16 5.38
C VAL A 73 2.85 1.98 4.61
N HIS A 74 2.28 2.97 5.27
CA HIS A 74 1.47 3.98 4.59
C HIS A 74 2.36 5.18 4.27
N ASP A 75 2.43 5.46 2.97
CA ASP A 75 2.64 6.76 2.37
C ASP A 75 4.07 7.35 2.46
N ALA A 76 4.97 6.78 1.68
CA ALA A 76 6.03 7.55 1.05
C ALA A 76 5.86 7.41 -0.46
N SER A 77 6.12 8.50 -1.18
CA SER A 77 6.26 8.59 -2.63
C SER A 77 6.97 7.36 -3.22
N ALA A 78 6.71 7.08 -4.50
CA ALA A 78 7.28 5.98 -5.27
C ALA A 78 8.81 6.04 -5.47
N ASP A 79 9.55 6.60 -4.52
CA ASP A 79 11.00 6.53 -4.40
C ASP A 79 11.36 5.59 -3.25
N TYR A 80 11.69 4.36 -3.65
CA TYR A 80 12.44 3.35 -2.89
C TYR A 80 11.83 2.87 -1.55
N VAL A 81 11.05 1.79 -1.62
CA VAL A 81 10.97 0.84 -0.50
C VAL A 81 12.32 0.11 -0.42
N LEU A 82 13.29 0.70 0.29
CA LEU A 82 14.52 0.01 0.68
C LEU A 82 14.14 -1.13 1.63
N GLN A 83 13.93 -2.32 1.08
CA GLN A 83 14.01 -3.54 1.86
C GLN A 83 15.49 -3.76 2.19
N ALA A 84 15.81 -3.98 3.46
CA ALA A 84 17.18 -4.29 3.85
C ALA A 84 17.64 -5.57 3.14
N HIS A 85 18.68 -5.46 2.30
CA HIS A 85 19.24 -6.57 1.53
C HIS A 85 20.03 -7.55 2.41
N ASP A 86 20.49 -7.08 3.58
CA ASP A 86 21.22 -7.91 4.54
C ASP A 86 21.04 -7.48 6.00
N ALA A 87 21.69 -8.22 6.91
CA ALA A 87 21.63 -7.97 8.35
C ALA A 87 22.26 -6.64 8.76
N HIS A 88 23.28 -6.16 8.03
CA HIS A 88 23.94 -4.89 8.31
C HIS A 88 23.06 -3.71 7.91
N GLU A 89 22.43 -3.77 6.74
CA GLU A 89 21.47 -2.77 6.28
C GLU A 89 20.25 -2.70 7.21
N LYS A 90 19.75 -3.85 7.66
CA LYS A 90 18.65 -3.90 8.64
C LYS A 90 19.03 -3.24 9.96
N ALA A 91 20.24 -3.53 10.45
CA ALA A 91 20.76 -2.93 11.68
C ALA A 91 20.96 -1.41 11.53
N LEU A 92 21.46 -0.96 10.38
CA LEU A 92 21.65 0.45 10.05
C LEU A 92 20.30 1.19 10.05
N LEU A 93 19.31 0.71 9.30
CA LEU A 93 17.98 1.32 9.22
C LEU A 93 17.29 1.38 10.59
N THR A 94 17.40 0.32 11.39
CA THR A 94 16.82 0.27 12.74
C THR A 94 17.44 1.31 13.65
N ARG A 95 18.78 1.41 13.66
CA ARG A 95 19.49 2.40 14.48
C ARG A 95 19.21 3.82 14.00
N TYR A 96 19.26 4.06 12.70
CA TYR A 96 19.01 5.37 12.10
C TYR A 96 17.63 5.93 12.45
N ARG A 97 16.58 5.10 12.36
CA ARG A 97 15.20 5.49 12.71
C ARG A 97 15.06 5.89 14.19
N ASN A 98 15.87 5.33 15.08
CA ASN A 98 15.82 5.63 16.52
C ASN A 98 16.72 6.81 16.95
N LEU A 99 17.52 7.39 16.05
CA LEU A 99 18.40 8.51 16.38
C LEU A 99 17.64 9.86 16.37
N PRO A 100 18.04 10.83 17.23
CA PRO A 100 17.61 12.22 17.12
C PRO A 100 18.00 12.86 15.77
N ALA A 101 17.25 13.87 15.31
CA ALA A 101 17.45 14.52 14.01
C ALA A 101 18.92 14.93 13.75
N ARG A 102 19.55 15.62 14.71
CA ARG A 102 20.96 16.04 14.63
C ARG A 102 21.94 14.88 14.40
N ARG A 103 21.65 13.70 14.95
CA ARG A 103 22.51 12.50 14.74
C ARG A 103 22.23 11.82 13.41
N ARG A 104 21.00 11.88 12.91
CA ARG A 104 20.67 11.40 11.56
C ARG A 104 21.43 12.20 10.49
N GLU A 105 21.44 13.52 10.62
CA GLU A 105 22.19 14.41 9.72
C GLU A 105 23.69 14.07 9.71
N ALA A 106 24.30 13.91 10.89
CA ALA A 106 25.71 13.53 11.00
C ALA A 106 26.01 12.17 10.33
N VAL A 107 25.11 11.19 10.45
CA VAL A 107 25.25 9.89 9.77
C VAL A 107 25.14 10.06 8.25
N LEU A 108 24.22 10.88 7.75
CA LEU A 108 24.11 11.14 6.32
C LEU A 108 25.33 11.86 5.76
N GLU A 109 25.91 12.81 6.49
CA GLU A 109 27.18 13.45 6.12
C GLU A 109 28.32 12.44 6.00
N LEU A 110 28.43 11.49 6.94
CA LEU A 110 29.46 10.45 6.90
C LEU A 110 29.31 9.51 5.69
N LEU A 111 28.08 9.29 5.23
CA LEU A 111 27.78 8.39 4.11
C LEU A 111 27.87 9.08 2.74
N LYS A 112 28.16 10.38 2.69
CA LYS A 112 28.40 11.06 1.41
C LYS A 112 29.64 10.46 0.76
N PRO A 113 29.60 10.16 -0.55
CA PRO A 113 30.79 9.71 -1.26
C PRO A 113 31.86 10.80 -1.22
N ASP A 114 33.13 10.39 -1.14
CA ASP A 114 34.24 11.33 -1.20
C ASP A 114 34.15 12.17 -2.47
N LYS A 115 34.36 13.48 -2.33
CA LYS A 115 34.51 14.37 -3.48
C LYS A 115 35.86 14.05 -4.12
N GLY A 116 35.84 13.18 -5.12
CA GLY A 116 36.97 12.97 -6.02
C GLY A 116 37.40 14.26 -6.71
#